data_AF-A0A1Z8ATB4-F1
#
_entry.id   AF-A0A1Z8ATB4-F1
#
_cell.length_a   1.000
_cell.length_b   1.000
_cell.length_c   1.000
_cell.angle_alpha   90.00
_cell.angle_beta   90.00
_cell.angle_gamma   90.00
#
_symmetry.space_group_name_H-M   'P 1'
#
loop_
_entity.id
_entity.type
_entity.pdbx_description
1 polymer ?
#
loop_
_entity_poly.entity_id
_entity_poly.type
_entity_poly.pdbx_seq_one_letter_code
_entity_poly.pdbx_strand_id
1 'polypeptide(L)'
;MIEALNKVIKHQFLFHQEITSREQLTKYLNQTVIIYNELRPQMNLGGNTPLETFNGLSIDLSQYTRDFKEQKQLRILTNRKNACTLYH
;
A
#
# COMPACT_ATOMS: atom_id res chain seq x y z
N MET A 1 -16.27 -11.27 7.21
CA MET A 1 -16.15 -9.80 6.93
C MET A 1 -14.93 -9.21 7.62
N ILE A 2 -14.71 -9.51 8.89
CA ILE A 2 -13.46 -9.21 9.61
C ILE A 2 -12.27 -10.06 9.12
N GLU A 3 -12.50 -11.30 8.64
CA GLU A 3 -11.38 -12.14 8.20
C GLU A 3 -10.70 -11.62 6.93
N ALA A 4 -11.46 -10.94 6.05
CA ALA A 4 -10.90 -10.32 4.86
C ALA A 4 -9.92 -9.20 5.23
N LEU A 5 -10.31 -8.35 6.19
CA LEU A 5 -9.42 -7.32 6.75
C LEU A 5 -8.19 -7.95 7.40
N ASN A 6 -8.37 -8.99 8.22
CA ASN A 6 -7.24 -9.67 8.87
C ASN A 6 -6.24 -10.25 7.86
N LYS A 7 -6.73 -10.80 6.74
CA LYS A 7 -5.85 -11.26 5.64
C LYS A 7 -5.09 -10.10 5.01
N VAL A 8 -5.74 -8.97 4.75
CA VAL A 8 -5.09 -7.77 4.21
C VAL A 8 -4.00 -7.27 5.15
N ILE A 9 -4.31 -7.10 6.43
CA ILE A 9 -3.36 -6.63 7.45
C ILE A 9 -2.17 -7.59 7.55
N LYS A 10 -2.43 -8.90 7.64
CA LYS A 10 -1.38 -9.91 7.75
C LYS A 10 -0.49 -9.93 6.51
N HIS A 11 -1.05 -10.11 5.32
CA HIS A 11 -0.26 -10.38 4.12
C HIS A 11 0.36 -9.13 3.51
N GLN A 12 -0.31 -7.97 3.59
CA GLN A 12 0.21 -6.77 2.94
C GLN A 12 1.17 -5.98 3.83
N PHE A 13 1.04 -6.08 5.16
CA PHE A 13 1.83 -5.26 6.09
C PHE A 13 2.75 -6.11 6.96
N LEU A 14 2.19 -7.07 7.72
CA LEU A 14 2.94 -7.77 8.76
C LEU A 14 3.88 -8.86 8.22
N PHE A 15 3.51 -9.55 7.13
CA PHE A 15 4.25 -10.70 6.62
C PHE A 15 5.67 -10.36 6.14
N HIS A 16 5.91 -9.11 5.73
CA HIS A 16 7.21 -8.65 5.25
C HIS A 16 8.10 -8.09 6.36
N GLN A 17 7.60 -8.02 7.60
CA GLN A 17 8.36 -7.51 8.74
C GLN A 17 9.02 -8.68 9.48
N GLU A 18 10.27 -8.50 9.90
CA GLU A 18 10.96 -9.44 10.78
C GLU A 18 10.49 -9.25 12.23
N ILE A 19 9.32 -9.82 12.55
CA ILE A 19 8.71 -9.73 13.87
C ILE A 19 9.17 -10.91 14.72
N THR A 20 9.95 -10.64 15.76
CA THR A 20 10.48 -11.66 16.68
C THR A 20 9.92 -11.57 18.10
N SER A 21 9.22 -10.47 18.44
CA SER A 21 8.59 -10.30 19.76
C SER A 21 7.16 -9.77 19.67
N ARG A 22 6.42 -9.92 20.78
CA ARG A 22 5.08 -9.35 20.94
C ARG A 22 5.13 -7.82 20.94
N GLU A 23 6.12 -7.19 21.57
CA GLU A 23 6.21 -5.72 21.56
C GLU A 23 6.40 -5.18 20.14
N GLN A 24 7.24 -5.85 19.34
CA GLN A 24 7.41 -5.50 17.93
C GLN A 24 6.12 -5.67 17.14
N LEU A 25 5.40 -6.78 17.33
CA LEU A 25 4.11 -6.99 16.70
C LEU A 25 3.14 -5.85 17.02
N THR A 26 3.01 -5.49 18.30
CA THR A 26 2.12 -4.38 18.72
C THR A 26 2.53 -3.06 18.09
N LYS A 27 3.83 -2.76 18.04
CA LYS A 27 4.36 -1.56 17.39
C LYS A 27 4.00 -1.51 15.91
N TYR A 28 4.28 -2.57 15.16
CA TYR A 28 3.98 -2.64 13.72
C TYR A 28 2.49 -2.63 13.44
N LEU A 29 1.68 -3.27 14.29
CA LEU A 29 0.23 -3.27 14.17
C LEU A 29 -0.33 -1.85 14.33
N ASN A 30 0.11 -1.09 15.35
CA ASN A 30 -0.33 0.29 15.55
C ASN A 30 0.00 1.18 14.35
N GLN A 31 1.21 1.05 13.81
CA GLN A 31 1.60 1.76 12.58
C GLN A 31 0.74 1.34 11.39
N THR A 32 0.49 0.04 11.25
CA THR A 32 -0.32 -0.50 10.15
C THR A 32 -1.74 0.03 10.17
N VAL A 33 -2.36 0.17 11.35
CA VAL A 33 -3.73 0.71 11.47
C VAL A 33 -3.80 2.13 10.95
N ILE A 34 -2.84 2.99 11.32
CA ILE A 34 -2.75 4.37 10.83
C ILE A 34 -2.55 4.37 9.31
N ILE A 35 -1.59 3.59 8.80
CA ILE A 35 -1.30 3.54 7.37
C ILE A 35 -2.52 3.06 6.59
N TYR A 36 -3.18 2.01 7.04
CA TYR A 36 -4.32 1.43 6.35
C TYR A 36 -5.51 2.38 6.31
N ASN A 37 -5.84 3.04 7.42
CA ASN A 37 -7.04 3.88 7.53
C ASN A 37 -6.85 5.29 6.98
N GLU A 38 -5.66 5.88 7.13
CA GLU A 38 -5.47 7.32 6.91
C GLU A 38 -4.54 7.65 5.74
N LEU A 39 -3.59 6.77 5.42
CA LEU A 39 -2.54 7.09 4.45
C LEU A 39 -2.66 6.31 3.14
N ARG A 40 -3.28 5.13 3.15
CA ARG A 40 -3.30 4.22 2.01
C ARG A 40 -4.67 4.15 1.34
N PRO A 41 -4.84 4.84 0.19
CA PRO A 41 -5.89 4.61 -0.80
C PRO A 41 -6.24 3.14 -1.02
N GLN A 42 -7.54 2.83 -1.03
CA GLN A 42 -8.06 1.50 -1.29
C GLN A 42 -8.83 1.49 -2.60
N MET A 43 -8.41 0.64 -3.54
CA MET A 43 -9.01 0.57 -4.88
C MET A 43 -10.49 0.17 -4.84
N ASN A 44 -10.87 -0.72 -3.92
CA ASN A 44 -12.27 -1.10 -3.68
C ASN A 44 -13.11 0.03 -3.05
N LEU A 45 -12.47 1.09 -2.55
CA LEU A 45 -13.12 2.32 -2.08
C LEU A 45 -12.99 3.45 -3.12
N GLY A 46 -12.76 3.09 -4.38
CA GLY A 46 -12.63 4.04 -5.48
C GLY A 46 -11.36 4.89 -5.43
N GLY A 47 -10.38 4.52 -4.60
CA GLY A 47 -9.16 5.29 -4.40
C GLY A 47 -9.12 6.05 -3.08
N ASN A 48 -10.22 6.18 -2.36
CA ASN A 48 -10.21 6.80 -1.04
C ASN A 48 -9.55 5.88 0.01
N THR A 49 -9.00 6.51 1.04
CA THR A 49 -8.66 5.83 2.30
C THR A 49 -9.94 5.44 3.05
N PRO A 50 -9.90 4.42 3.93
CA PRO A 50 -11.04 4.06 4.77
C PRO A 50 -11.58 5.23 5.59
N LEU A 51 -10.72 6.11 6.10
CA LEU A 51 -11.14 7.29 6.85
C LEU A 51 -11.88 8.29 5.97
N GLU A 52 -11.40 8.54 4.75
CA GLU A 52 -12.07 9.46 3.81
C GLU A 52 -13.43 8.93 3.39
N THR A 53 -13.54 7.62 3.10
CA THR A 53 -14.83 6.98 2.81
C THR A 53 -15.77 7.06 4.01
N PHE A 54 -15.28 6.83 5.22
CA PHE A 54 -16.07 6.94 6.44
C PHE A 54 -16.61 8.36 6.65
N ASN A 55 -15.80 9.38 6.33
CA ASN A 55 -16.18 10.78 6.40
C ASN A 55 -17.05 11.27 5.23
N GLY A 56 -17.36 10.40 4.26
CA GLY A 56 -18.21 10.74 3.11
C GLY A 56 -17.54 11.65 2.08
N LEU A 57 -16.21 11.71 2.03
CA LEU A 57 -15.49 12.52 1.05
C LEU A 57 -15.69 11.95 -0.36
N SER A 58 -15.97 12.84 -1.32
CA SER A 58 -16.12 12.48 -2.73
C SER A 58 -14.79 12.02 -3.31
N ILE A 59 -14.82 10.97 -4.13
CA ILE A 59 -13.64 10.44 -4.80
C ILE A 59 -13.14 11.45 -5.85
N ASP A 60 -11.89 11.89 -5.73
CA ASP A 60 -11.20 12.66 -6.77
C ASP A 60 -10.18 11.78 -7.51
N LEU A 61 -10.65 11.09 -8.57
CA LEU A 61 -9.81 10.26 -9.42
C LEU A 61 -8.71 11.05 -10.17
N SER A 62 -8.88 12.37 -10.32
CA SER A 62 -7.94 13.21 -11.06
C SER A 62 -6.60 13.34 -10.34
N GLN A 63 -6.62 13.26 -9.00
CA GLN A 63 -5.43 13.34 -8.17
C GLN A 63 -4.51 12.14 -8.36
N TYR A 64 -5.07 10.95 -8.59
CA TYR A 64 -4.29 9.71 -8.76
C TYR A 64 -3.69 9.58 -10.16
N THR A 65 -4.38 10.03 -11.20
CA THR A 65 -3.88 9.85 -12.59
C THR A 65 -2.80 10.85 -13.01
N ARG A 66 -2.59 11.91 -12.22
CA ARG A 66 -1.73 13.05 -12.58
C ARG A 66 -0.31 12.63 -12.93
N ASP A 67 0.25 11.72 -12.15
CA ASP A 67 1.67 11.35 -12.25
C ASP A 67 1.87 9.99 -12.94
N PHE A 68 0.81 9.35 -13.44
CA PHE A 68 0.89 8.01 -14.01
C PHE A 68 1.87 7.92 -15.20
N LYS A 69 1.95 8.97 -16.02
CA LYS A 69 2.90 9.02 -17.13
C LYS A 69 4.35 9.08 -16.63
N GLU A 70 4.64 9.95 -15.66
CA GLU A 70 5.99 10.07 -15.10
C GLU A 70 6.42 8.83 -14.33
N GLN A 71 5.54 8.30 -13.48
CA GLN A 71 5.81 7.08 -12.72
C GLN A 71 6.00 5.85 -13.61
N LYS A 72 5.28 5.78 -14.74
CA LYS A 72 5.51 4.74 -15.76
C LYS A 72 6.90 4.89 -16.40
N GLN A 73 7.32 6.11 -16.75
CA GLN A 73 8.66 6.34 -17.30
C GLN A 73 9.76 6.00 -16.30
N LEU A 74 9.61 6.43 -15.03
CA LEU A 74 10.53 6.09 -13.94
C LEU A 74 10.66 4.57 -13.77
N ARG A 75 9.54 3.83 -13.77
CA ARG A 75 9.57 2.36 -13.71
C ARG A 75 10.32 1.73 -14.89
N ILE A 76 10.11 2.21 -16.11
CA ILE A 76 10.81 1.69 -17.30
C ILE A 76 12.31 1.96 -17.18
N LEU A 77 12.71 3.17 -16.78
CA LEU A 77 14.12 3.54 -16.60
C LEU A 77 14.78 2.69 -15.51
N THR A 78 14.13 2.53 -14.36
CA THR A 78 14.64 1.71 -13.25
C THR A 78 14.74 0.24 -13.64
N ASN A 79 13.72 -0.33 -14.30
CA ASN A 79 13.76 -1.73 -14.73
C ASN A 79 14.82 -1.98 -15.81
N ARG A 80 15.09 -1.00 -16.69
CA ARG A 80 16.18 -1.09 -17.68
C ARG A 80 17.57 -1.06 -17.04
N LYS A 81 17.75 -0.40 -15.90
CA LYS A 81 19.01 -0.45 -15.13
C LYS A 81 19.30 -1.83 -14.55
N ASN A 82 18.25 -2.58 -14.22
CA ASN A 82 18.34 -3.96 -13.72
C ASN A 82 18.25 -5.00 -14.86
N ALA A 83 18.77 -4.69 -16.05
CA ALA A 83 18.88 -5.72 -17.09
C ALA A 83 19.74 -6.87 -16.55
N CYS A 84 19.15 -8.06 -16.39
CA CYS A 84 19.90 -9.26 -16.03
C CYS A 84 20.95 -9.52 -17.11
N THR A 85 22.20 -9.17 -16.84
CA THR A 85 23.36 -9.66 -17.58
C THR A 85 23.72 -11.05 -17.05
N LEU A 86 22.78 -12.00 -17.13
CA LEU A 86 23.12 -13.42 -16.99
C LEU A 86 23.24 -13.98 -18.41
N TYR A 87 24.42 -13.82 -18.98
CA TYR A 87 24.90 -14.72 -20.02
C TYR A 87 25.91 -15.66 -19.36
N HIS A 88 25.72 -16.95 -19.66
CA HIS A 88 26.47 -18.11 -19.18
C HIS A 88 27.86 -18.20 -19.80
#